data_AF-A0A2V9ZQX7-F1
#
_entry.id   AF-A0A2V9ZQX7-F1
#
_cell.length_a   1.000
_cell.length_b   1.000
_cell.length_c   1.000
_cell.angle_alpha   90.00
_cell.angle_beta   90.00
_cell.angle_gamma   90.00
#
_symmetry.space_group_name_H-M   'P 1'
#
loop_
_entity.id
_entity.type
_entity.pdbx_description
1 polymer ?
#
loop_
_entity_poly.entity_id
_entity_poly.type
_entity_poly.pdbx_seq_one_letter_code
_entity_poly.pdbx_strand_id
1 'polypeptide(L)'
;MVSIPATYDYRLVILSVLIAILASYVALDLAGRVTATRNQARFAWLVGGAIAMGAGIWSMHYTGMLAFRLPLRVSYHVPTVVLSLLAAIFASFVALFVVSRRRVTVLHVVAGSVLMGAGIATMHYTGMAAMRLAAHHHYDPGLWLLSVLLAVVISLAALWLTFHFREENKGRVFKIAVAVVMGLAIPLMHYTGMASVSYMPTNTAPDLSNAIDISVLANSAVILITLVILASALLSSLVDRRFSAQARALALSEQRYQHLFESNPQPTFVFDLETLRFLAANYAAIDKYRFSAKEFLAMKFTHLHPAEVLGRLLETAQSGLPLEEQYQRKDGVLLDLELSLRTITWAGKPAGLLLANDITERKRTEQMETERRNFLESITQNQALEDNLQQLVRILENQIQGALCSVLLLKPGRLCQVAASTFAKDMLLGMEAFRSEEIASALGAGADHKDLFFVEDFSASCAHRELRDWAVAFNLKSCWFAPVMKSGVQL
;
A
#
# COMPACT_ATOMS: atom_id res chain seq x y z
N MET A 1 59.12 49.62 -1.10
CA MET A 1 58.90 48.53 -2.08
C MET A 1 57.44 48.59 -2.52
N VAL A 2 57.18 48.57 -3.83
CA VAL A 2 55.83 48.66 -4.40
C VAL A 2 55.26 47.24 -4.54
N SER A 3 53.99 47.05 -4.18
CA SER A 3 53.29 45.77 -4.36
C SER A 3 53.13 45.42 -5.83
N ILE A 4 53.22 44.13 -6.16
CA ILE A 4 53.00 43.64 -7.53
C ILE A 4 51.52 43.86 -7.91
N PRO A 5 51.23 44.52 -9.05
CA PRO A 5 49.85 44.70 -9.49
C PRO A 5 49.23 43.35 -9.88
N ALA A 6 48.00 43.12 -9.43
CA ALA A 6 47.23 41.92 -9.74
C ALA A 6 45.94 42.28 -10.49
N THR A 7 45.49 41.39 -11.37
CA THR A 7 44.24 41.54 -12.12
C THR A 7 43.39 40.28 -12.03
N TYR A 8 42.09 40.40 -12.32
CA TYR A 8 41.17 39.27 -12.32
C TYR A 8 40.70 38.91 -13.74
N ASP A 9 40.69 37.63 -14.04
CA ASP A 9 39.95 37.06 -15.16
C ASP A 9 38.50 36.77 -14.73
N TYR A 10 37.59 37.69 -15.04
CA TYR A 10 36.19 37.59 -14.64
C TYR A 10 35.47 36.34 -15.17
N ARG A 11 35.95 35.70 -16.24
CA ARG A 11 35.35 34.45 -16.76
C ARG A 11 35.58 33.31 -15.77
N LEU A 12 36.80 33.21 -15.23
CA LEU A 12 37.14 32.22 -14.22
C LEU A 12 36.49 32.54 -12.87
N VAL A 13 36.30 33.82 -12.55
CA VAL A 13 35.51 34.23 -11.37
C VAL A 13 34.08 33.70 -11.47
N ILE A 14 33.38 33.97 -12.58
CA ILE A 14 32.00 33.48 -12.78
C ILE A 14 31.96 31.95 -12.74
N LEU A 15 32.92 31.27 -13.39
CA LEU A 15 32.99 29.81 -13.38
C LEU A 15 33.18 29.24 -11.97
N SER A 16 34.05 29.85 -11.16
CA SER A 16 34.27 29.44 -9.76
C SER A 16 32.97 29.53 -8.95
N VAL A 17 32.18 30.61 -9.15
CA VAL A 17 30.89 30.81 -8.49
C VAL A 17 29.88 29.75 -8.93
N LEU A 18 29.80 29.44 -10.23
CA LEU A 18 28.91 28.40 -10.75
C LEU A 18 29.25 27.01 -10.19
N ILE A 19 30.54 26.68 -10.06
CA ILE A 19 31.00 25.42 -9.45
C ILE A 19 30.53 25.34 -7.98
N ALA A 20 30.65 26.41 -7.21
CA ALA A 20 30.19 26.43 -5.81
C ALA A 20 28.67 26.31 -5.67
N ILE A 21 27.89 26.93 -6.57
CA ILE A 21 26.43 26.78 -6.60
C ILE A 21 26.04 25.34 -6.92
N LEU A 22 26.67 24.72 -7.93
CA LEU A 22 26.43 23.33 -8.28
C LEU A 22 26.78 22.39 -7.11
N ALA A 23 27.95 22.57 -6.50
CA ALA A 23 28.39 21.79 -5.35
C ALA A 23 27.41 21.91 -4.16
N SER A 24 26.90 23.12 -3.91
CA SER A 24 25.89 23.37 -2.87
C SER A 24 24.56 22.69 -3.18
N TYR A 25 24.12 22.69 -4.44
CA TYR A 25 22.92 21.97 -4.86
C TYR A 25 23.07 20.45 -4.66
N VAL A 26 24.22 19.89 -5.05
CA VAL A 26 24.53 18.46 -4.83
C VAL A 26 24.53 18.14 -3.34
N ALA A 27 25.15 18.97 -2.50
CA ALA A 27 25.17 18.77 -1.06
C ALA A 27 23.76 18.71 -0.45
N LEU A 28 22.86 19.63 -0.84
CA LEU A 28 21.47 19.62 -0.39
C LEU A 28 20.71 18.36 -0.85
N ASP A 29 21.01 17.85 -2.05
CA ASP A 29 20.42 16.61 -2.55
C ASP A 29 20.89 15.38 -1.75
N LEU A 30 22.18 15.30 -1.48
CA LEU A 30 22.78 14.19 -0.74
C LEU A 30 22.40 14.22 0.75
N ALA A 31 22.24 15.40 1.36
CA ALA A 31 21.74 15.53 2.72
C ALA A 31 20.38 14.83 2.90
N GLY A 32 19.48 14.97 1.92
CA GLY A 32 18.20 14.24 1.90
C GLY A 32 18.38 12.72 1.90
N ARG A 33 19.44 12.20 1.27
CA ARG A 33 19.73 10.75 1.19
C ARG A 33 20.34 10.19 2.44
N VAL A 34 21.24 10.94 3.06
CA VAL A 34 21.78 10.60 4.38
C VAL A 34 20.64 10.54 5.40
N THR A 35 19.59 11.36 5.27
CA THR A 35 18.42 11.29 6.16
C THR A 35 17.43 10.16 5.82
N ALA A 36 17.27 9.82 4.54
CA ALA A 36 16.30 8.82 4.08
C ALA A 36 16.78 7.36 4.26
N THR A 37 18.09 7.14 4.35
CA THR A 37 18.71 5.81 4.42
C THR A 37 19.15 5.46 5.85
N ARG A 38 19.43 4.17 6.10
CA ARG A 38 19.87 3.66 7.41
C ARG A 38 21.21 2.92 7.29
N ASN A 39 21.87 2.72 8.44
CA ASN A 39 23.07 1.88 8.59
C ASN A 39 24.19 2.23 7.58
N GLN A 40 24.74 1.22 6.90
CA GLN A 40 25.89 1.36 5.99
C GLN A 40 25.58 2.28 4.81
N ALA A 41 24.37 2.22 4.24
CA ALA A 41 23.98 3.10 3.13
C ALA A 41 24.02 4.58 3.56
N ARG A 42 23.58 4.89 4.79
CA ARG A 42 23.67 6.26 5.34
C ARG A 42 25.11 6.73 5.44
N PHE A 43 26.02 5.87 5.90
CA PHE A 43 27.44 6.19 5.99
C PHE A 43 28.06 6.40 4.61
N ALA A 44 27.75 5.54 3.64
CA ALA A 44 28.22 5.68 2.25
C ALA A 44 27.75 7.00 1.62
N TRP A 45 26.49 7.40 1.81
CA TRP A 45 25.96 8.68 1.34
C TRP A 45 26.64 9.87 2.03
N LEU A 46 26.96 9.76 3.31
CA LEU A 46 27.63 10.80 4.07
C LEU A 46 29.07 11.02 3.56
N VAL A 47 29.83 9.94 3.41
CA VAL A 47 31.22 9.99 2.93
C VAL A 47 31.27 10.42 1.46
N GLY A 48 30.45 9.80 0.60
CA GLY A 48 30.38 10.15 -0.83
C GLY A 48 29.97 11.61 -1.03
N GLY A 49 29.01 12.11 -0.25
CA GLY A 49 28.63 13.51 -0.29
C GLY A 49 29.68 14.47 0.23
N ALA A 50 30.42 14.09 1.28
CA ALA A 50 31.53 14.90 1.79
C ALA A 50 32.65 15.03 0.75
N ILE A 51 32.98 13.93 0.04
CA ILE A 51 33.96 13.94 -1.05
C ILE A 51 33.48 14.83 -2.20
N ALA A 52 32.23 14.64 -2.65
CA ALA A 52 31.69 15.40 -3.77
C ALA A 52 31.61 16.92 -3.48
N MET A 53 31.06 17.29 -2.32
CA MET A 53 30.99 18.68 -1.88
C MET A 53 32.38 19.26 -1.63
N GLY A 54 33.27 18.53 -0.96
CA GLY A 54 34.64 18.95 -0.69
C GLY A 54 35.45 19.20 -1.95
N ALA A 55 35.36 18.30 -2.94
CA ALA A 55 35.95 18.48 -4.26
C ALA A 55 35.39 19.74 -4.96
N GLY A 56 34.09 20.00 -4.85
CA GLY A 56 33.46 21.22 -5.38
C GLY A 56 34.00 22.51 -4.75
N ILE A 57 34.12 22.55 -3.42
CA ILE A 57 34.65 23.70 -2.68
C ILE A 57 36.13 23.94 -3.01
N TRP A 58 36.92 22.87 -3.07
CA TRP A 58 38.33 22.92 -3.44
C TRP A 58 38.53 23.36 -4.90
N SER A 59 37.74 22.83 -5.83
CA SER A 59 37.77 23.20 -7.25
C SER A 59 37.39 24.66 -7.48
N MET A 60 36.37 25.17 -6.76
CA MET A 60 36.06 26.60 -6.76
C MET A 60 37.27 27.42 -6.32
N HIS A 61 37.92 27.05 -5.22
CA HIS A 61 39.06 27.79 -4.69
C HIS A 61 40.20 27.86 -5.71
N TYR A 62 40.64 26.74 -6.29
CA TYR A 62 41.73 26.74 -7.27
C TYR A 62 41.37 27.42 -8.60
N THR A 63 40.11 27.34 -9.02
CA THR A 63 39.61 28.12 -10.16
C THR A 63 39.65 29.63 -9.87
N GLY A 64 39.29 30.05 -8.66
CA GLY A 64 39.38 31.44 -8.20
C GLY A 64 40.83 31.92 -8.08
N MET A 65 41.75 31.05 -7.63
CA MET A 65 43.19 31.32 -7.61
C MET A 65 43.76 31.50 -9.01
N LEU A 66 43.33 30.70 -9.99
CA LEU A 66 43.71 30.88 -11.39
C LEU A 66 43.12 32.16 -12.00
N ALA A 67 41.97 32.61 -11.51
CA ALA A 67 41.37 33.88 -11.91
C ALA A 67 42.23 35.09 -11.47
N PHE A 68 42.98 34.96 -10.38
CA PHE A 68 43.89 35.99 -9.88
C PHE A 68 45.23 35.95 -10.61
N ARG A 69 45.43 36.89 -11.54
CA ARG A 69 46.61 36.97 -12.40
C ARG A 69 47.69 37.84 -11.76
N LEU A 70 48.83 37.21 -11.49
CA LEU A 70 50.08 37.88 -11.19
C LEU A 70 51.01 37.83 -12.41
N PRO A 71 51.84 38.86 -12.65
CA PRO A 71 52.88 38.86 -13.67
C PRO A 71 54.09 37.98 -13.28
N LEU A 72 53.86 36.88 -12.56
CA LEU A 72 54.86 35.95 -12.07
C LEU A 72 54.40 34.52 -12.34
N ARG A 73 55.35 33.60 -12.48
CA ARG A 73 55.05 32.16 -12.50
C ARG A 73 54.69 31.72 -11.07
N VAL A 74 53.57 31.02 -10.94
CA VAL A 74 53.08 30.49 -9.67
C VAL A 74 52.97 28.98 -9.79
N SER A 75 53.81 28.28 -9.04
CA SER A 75 53.75 26.82 -8.88
C SER A 75 53.08 26.48 -7.55
N TYR A 76 52.70 25.21 -7.35
CA TYR A 76 51.98 24.76 -6.16
C TYR A 76 52.60 23.51 -5.56
N HIS A 77 52.88 23.56 -4.25
CA HIS A 77 53.40 22.43 -3.48
C HIS A 77 52.33 21.35 -3.26
N VAL A 78 52.49 20.20 -3.91
CA VAL A 78 51.45 19.15 -4.02
C VAL A 78 50.97 18.62 -2.67
N PRO A 79 51.83 18.27 -1.69
CA PRO A 79 51.36 17.80 -0.39
C PRO A 79 50.44 18.81 0.33
N THR A 80 50.73 20.10 0.21
CA THR A 80 49.91 21.17 0.82
C THR A 80 48.58 21.34 0.06
N VAL A 81 48.57 21.16 -1.25
CA VAL A 81 47.35 21.13 -2.07
C VAL A 81 46.45 19.96 -1.68
N VAL A 82 47.01 18.78 -1.43
CA VAL A 82 46.24 17.61 -0.97
C VAL A 82 45.70 17.84 0.44
N LEU A 83 46.48 18.46 1.33
CA LEU A 83 46.03 18.80 2.67
C LEU A 83 44.84 19.79 2.63
N SER A 84 44.86 20.78 1.74
CA SER A 84 43.75 21.71 1.57
C SER A 84 42.47 21.01 1.06
N LEU A 85 42.61 20.05 0.14
CA LEU A 85 41.50 19.19 -0.30
C LEU A 85 40.91 18.38 0.86
N LEU A 86 41.75 17.75 1.67
CA LEU A 86 41.31 16.98 2.85
C LEU A 86 40.57 17.88 3.86
N ALA A 87 41.04 19.11 4.06
CA ALA A 87 40.34 20.09 4.89
C ALA A 87 38.94 20.44 4.35
N ALA A 88 38.78 20.59 3.03
CA ALA A 88 37.47 20.80 2.42
C ALA A 88 36.54 19.58 2.55
N ILE A 89 37.05 18.36 2.36
CA ILE A 89 36.27 17.12 2.55
C ILE A 89 35.83 17.00 4.01
N PHE A 90 36.73 17.29 4.97
CA PHE A 90 36.39 17.29 6.39
C PHE A 90 35.32 18.33 6.74
N ALA A 91 35.46 19.57 6.27
CA ALA A 91 34.46 20.62 6.47
C ALA A 91 33.09 20.20 5.91
N SER A 92 33.08 19.59 4.72
CA SER A 92 31.87 19.08 4.06
C SER A 92 31.25 17.91 4.80
N PHE A 93 32.07 17.02 5.37
CA PHE A 93 31.61 15.93 6.23
C PHE A 93 30.90 16.46 7.47
N VAL A 94 31.50 17.43 8.17
CA VAL A 94 30.88 18.07 9.34
C VAL A 94 29.54 18.71 8.96
N ALA A 95 29.50 19.43 7.83
CA ALA A 95 28.30 20.06 7.32
C ALA A 95 27.15 19.05 7.12
N LEU A 96 27.40 18.00 6.33
CA LEU A 96 26.41 16.98 6.02
C LEU A 96 26.03 16.19 7.27
N PHE A 97 26.97 15.91 8.15
CA PHE A 97 26.71 15.19 9.39
C PHE A 97 25.77 15.96 10.32
N VAL A 98 25.99 17.27 10.48
CA VAL A 98 25.14 18.14 11.31
C VAL A 98 23.74 18.29 10.69
N VAL A 99 23.66 18.61 9.39
CA VAL A 99 22.37 18.78 8.69
C VAL A 99 21.54 17.50 8.67
N SER A 100 22.19 16.34 8.62
CA SER A 100 21.51 15.04 8.50
C SER A 100 21.09 14.43 9.84
N ARG A 101 21.21 15.15 10.97
CA ARG A 101 20.72 14.68 12.29
C ARG A 101 19.19 14.79 12.38
N ARG A 102 18.53 13.87 13.08
CA ARG A 102 17.05 13.90 13.27
C ARG A 102 16.58 15.07 14.12
N ARG A 103 17.33 15.42 15.16
CA ARG A 103 17.09 16.58 16.03
C ARG A 103 18.38 17.38 16.10
N VAL A 104 18.31 18.67 15.78
CA VAL A 104 19.46 19.58 15.83
C VAL A 104 19.12 20.64 16.87
N THR A 105 19.98 20.78 17.88
CA THR A 105 19.85 21.87 18.86
C THR A 105 20.67 23.07 18.38
N VAL A 106 20.41 24.26 18.93
CA VAL A 106 21.18 25.48 18.61
C VAL A 106 22.68 25.24 18.79
N LEU A 107 23.08 24.53 19.86
CA LEU A 107 24.48 24.18 20.10
C LEU A 107 25.11 23.38 18.95
N HIS A 108 24.39 22.44 18.35
CA HIS A 108 24.90 21.69 17.20
C HIS A 108 25.07 22.56 15.97
N VAL A 109 24.17 23.52 15.74
CA VAL A 109 24.26 24.46 14.62
C VAL A 109 25.44 25.41 14.80
N VAL A 110 25.63 25.96 16.00
CA VAL A 110 26.75 26.86 16.33
C VAL A 110 28.08 26.10 16.31
N ALA A 111 28.19 24.95 16.96
CA ALA A 111 29.41 24.14 16.93
C ALA A 111 29.72 23.67 15.50
N GLY A 112 28.71 23.23 14.76
CA GLY A 112 28.82 22.85 13.36
C GLY A 112 29.28 24.01 12.47
N SER A 113 28.78 25.23 12.69
CA SER A 113 29.16 26.40 11.89
C SER A 113 30.58 26.86 12.17
N VAL A 114 31.03 26.79 13.43
CA VAL A 114 32.41 27.11 13.81
C VAL A 114 33.38 26.08 13.19
N LEU A 115 33.08 24.79 13.32
CA LEU A 115 33.91 23.73 12.74
C LEU A 115 33.94 23.78 11.21
N MET A 116 32.79 23.99 10.56
CA MET A 116 32.70 24.13 9.11
C MET A 116 33.44 25.39 8.65
N GLY A 117 33.19 26.55 9.26
CA GLY A 117 33.86 27.81 8.92
C GLY A 117 35.37 27.72 9.09
N ALA A 118 35.85 27.13 10.19
CA ALA A 118 37.26 26.86 10.42
C ALA A 118 37.85 25.92 9.35
N GLY A 119 37.12 24.87 8.95
CA GLY A 119 37.55 23.97 7.88
C GLY A 119 37.65 24.64 6.50
N ILE A 120 36.68 25.49 6.14
CA ILE A 120 36.71 26.25 4.87
C ILE A 120 37.84 27.28 4.89
N ALA A 121 38.02 28.02 5.99
CA ALA A 121 39.14 28.95 6.14
C ALA A 121 40.49 28.22 6.10
N THR A 122 40.59 27.06 6.77
CA THR A 122 41.79 26.20 6.72
C THR A 122 42.08 25.77 5.30
N MET A 123 41.10 25.26 4.55
CA MET A 123 41.28 24.91 3.14
C MET A 123 41.80 26.11 2.35
N HIS A 124 41.18 27.28 2.50
CA HIS A 124 41.56 28.46 1.72
C HIS A 124 43.00 28.90 2.00
N TYR A 125 43.37 29.08 3.28
CA TYR A 125 44.69 29.57 3.65
C TYR A 125 45.80 28.52 3.49
N THR A 126 45.49 27.23 3.64
CA THR A 126 46.44 26.16 3.28
C THR A 126 46.64 26.11 1.76
N GLY A 127 45.59 26.32 0.96
CA GLY A 127 45.68 26.47 -0.49
C GLY A 127 46.55 27.66 -0.92
N MET A 128 46.39 28.81 -0.27
CA MET A 128 47.27 29.98 -0.44
C MET A 128 48.73 29.66 -0.07
N ALA A 129 48.95 29.02 1.08
CA ALA A 129 50.28 28.63 1.54
C ALA A 129 50.97 27.58 0.66
N ALA A 130 50.23 26.91 -0.21
CA ALA A 130 50.79 25.98 -1.20
C ALA A 130 51.47 26.72 -2.37
N MET A 131 51.19 28.01 -2.58
CA MET A 131 51.81 28.79 -3.65
C MET A 131 53.33 28.86 -3.48
N ARG A 132 54.05 28.73 -4.59
CA ARG A 132 55.49 28.91 -4.72
C ARG A 132 55.74 29.91 -5.84
N LEU A 133 56.21 31.09 -5.46
CA LEU A 133 56.51 32.19 -6.37
C LEU A 133 57.63 33.07 -5.78
N ALA A 134 58.26 33.88 -6.63
CA ALA A 134 59.31 34.83 -6.25
C ALA A 134 58.75 36.10 -5.57
N ALA A 135 57.82 35.94 -4.63
CA ALA A 135 57.26 37.01 -3.82
C ALA A 135 56.86 36.49 -2.43
N HIS A 136 56.96 37.34 -1.40
CA HIS A 136 56.39 37.06 -0.08
C HIS A 136 54.96 37.61 0.02
N HIS A 137 54.10 36.86 0.71
CA HIS A 137 52.71 37.23 0.99
C HIS A 137 52.66 38.12 2.24
N HIS A 138 51.98 39.26 2.16
CA HIS A 138 51.68 40.10 3.31
C HIS A 138 50.15 40.22 3.45
N TYR A 139 49.63 39.87 4.63
CA TYR A 139 48.20 39.89 4.92
C TYR A 139 47.81 41.14 5.69
N ASP A 140 46.76 41.82 5.24
CA ASP A 140 46.03 42.78 6.04
C ASP A 140 45.24 42.06 7.15
N PRO A 141 45.53 42.31 8.45
CA PRO A 141 44.89 41.58 9.54
C PRO A 141 43.37 41.77 9.60
N GLY A 142 42.86 42.93 9.16
CA GLY A 142 41.44 43.26 9.20
C GLY A 142 40.65 42.46 8.17
N LEU A 143 41.07 42.48 6.91
CA LEU A 143 40.44 41.71 5.84
C LEU A 143 40.62 40.20 6.02
N TRP A 144 41.77 39.77 6.56
CA TRP A 144 41.99 38.37 6.92
C TRP A 144 41.03 37.91 8.01
N LEU A 145 40.86 38.69 9.08
CA LEU A 145 39.91 38.34 10.14
C LEU A 145 38.47 38.38 9.61
N LEU A 146 38.13 39.34 8.76
CA LEU A 146 36.82 39.46 8.14
C LEU A 146 36.47 38.23 7.30
N SER A 147 37.40 37.71 6.49
CA SER A 147 37.14 36.50 5.69
C SER A 147 36.85 35.28 6.59
N VAL A 148 37.59 35.12 7.70
CA VAL A 148 37.40 34.03 8.66
C VAL A 148 36.05 34.16 9.37
N LEU A 149 35.69 35.37 9.80
CA LEU A 149 34.38 35.66 10.38
C LEU A 149 33.26 35.39 9.38
N LEU A 150 33.41 35.82 8.13
CA LEU A 150 32.47 35.51 7.06
C LEU A 150 32.33 34.00 6.88
N ALA A 151 33.41 33.22 6.91
CA ALA A 151 33.36 31.76 6.81
C ALA A 151 32.44 31.15 7.88
N VAL A 152 32.53 31.61 9.13
CA VAL A 152 31.72 31.11 10.25
C VAL A 152 30.27 31.59 10.16
N VAL A 153 30.04 32.88 9.88
CA VAL A 153 28.68 33.45 9.78
C VAL A 153 27.90 32.85 8.62
N ILE A 154 28.56 32.71 7.47
CA ILE A 154 27.99 32.04 6.29
C ILE A 154 27.69 30.58 6.60
N SER A 155 28.60 29.90 7.28
CA SER A 155 28.40 28.51 7.70
C SER A 155 27.17 28.37 8.62
N LEU A 156 26.99 29.32 9.53
CA LEU A 156 25.83 29.37 10.41
C LEU A 156 24.54 29.58 9.61
N ALA A 157 24.52 30.57 8.72
CA ALA A 157 23.38 30.86 7.87
C ALA A 157 23.00 29.66 6.98
N ALA A 158 24.00 29.00 6.39
CA ALA A 158 23.80 27.82 5.56
C ALA A 158 23.19 26.64 6.34
N LEU A 159 23.75 26.32 7.51
CA LEU A 159 23.23 25.24 8.36
C LEU A 159 21.82 25.57 8.88
N TRP A 160 21.60 26.83 9.28
CA TRP A 160 20.30 27.30 9.76
C TRP A 160 19.23 27.25 8.66
N LEU A 161 19.51 27.79 7.48
CA LEU A 161 18.60 27.80 6.33
C LEU A 161 18.26 26.37 5.88
N THR A 162 19.26 25.49 5.83
CA THR A 162 19.06 24.09 5.45
C THR A 162 18.20 23.34 6.48
N PHE A 163 18.33 23.64 7.77
CA PHE A 163 17.55 22.97 8.82
C PHE A 163 16.14 23.54 8.97
N HIS A 164 15.98 24.86 9.01
CA HIS A 164 14.69 25.52 9.25
C HIS A 164 13.72 25.34 8.09
N PHE A 165 14.23 25.04 6.90
CA PHE A 165 13.43 24.83 5.70
C PHE A 165 13.51 23.38 5.17
N ARG A 166 13.82 22.44 6.07
CA ARG A 166 13.97 21.01 5.80
C ARG A 166 12.65 20.29 5.45
N GLU A 167 11.50 20.96 5.52
CA GLU A 167 10.22 20.36 5.13
C GLU A 167 10.17 20.03 3.64
N GLU A 168 9.85 18.77 3.34
CA GLU A 168 9.85 18.17 1.99
C GLU A 168 8.88 18.85 1.00
N ASN A 169 8.04 19.78 1.45
CA ASN A 169 6.99 20.42 0.66
C ASN A 169 7.36 21.74 -0.04
N LYS A 170 8.57 22.30 0.14
CA LYS A 170 8.90 23.63 -0.42
C LYS A 170 9.27 23.64 -1.92
N GLY A 171 9.15 22.50 -2.62
CA GLY A 171 9.29 22.43 -4.08
C GLY A 171 10.72 22.60 -4.61
N ARG A 172 10.93 22.30 -5.90
CA ARG A 172 12.25 22.33 -6.55
C ARG A 172 12.88 23.73 -6.56
N VAL A 173 12.04 24.78 -6.65
CA VAL A 173 12.46 26.18 -6.73
C VAL A 173 13.16 26.63 -5.44
N PHE A 174 12.60 26.28 -4.27
CA PHE A 174 13.18 26.64 -2.99
C PHE A 174 14.59 26.03 -2.80
N LYS A 175 14.76 24.76 -3.18
CA LYS A 175 16.07 24.09 -3.13
C LYS A 175 17.12 24.78 -4.00
N ILE A 176 16.73 25.25 -5.19
CA ILE A 176 17.62 26.02 -6.06
C ILE A 176 18.00 27.35 -5.40
N ALA A 177 17.04 28.06 -4.80
CA ALA A 177 17.32 29.31 -4.10
C ALA A 177 18.31 29.13 -2.93
N VAL A 178 18.12 28.10 -2.09
CA VAL A 178 19.06 27.78 -0.99
C VAL A 178 20.44 27.41 -1.53
N ALA A 179 20.51 26.62 -2.61
CA ALA A 179 21.78 26.26 -3.25
C ALA A 179 22.54 27.47 -3.80
N VAL A 180 21.83 28.43 -4.40
CA VAL A 180 22.42 29.68 -4.89
C VAL A 180 22.96 30.51 -3.72
N VAL A 181 22.17 30.71 -2.67
CA VAL A 181 22.60 31.48 -1.49
C VAL A 181 23.82 30.84 -0.83
N MET A 182 23.80 29.52 -0.61
CA MET A 182 24.95 28.79 -0.06
C MET A 182 26.17 28.83 -0.99
N GLY A 183 25.95 28.67 -2.29
CA GLY A 183 26.99 28.66 -3.31
C GLY A 183 27.69 30.00 -3.50
N LEU A 184 26.98 31.12 -3.35
CA LEU A 184 27.56 32.47 -3.39
C LEU A 184 28.44 32.77 -2.18
N ALA A 185 28.19 32.10 -1.07
CA ALA A 185 28.81 32.42 0.19
C ALA A 185 30.27 31.89 0.29
N ILE A 186 30.59 30.80 -0.40
CA ILE A 186 31.96 30.25 -0.43
C ILE A 186 32.91 31.17 -1.24
N PRO A 187 32.56 31.62 -2.46
CA PRO A 187 33.33 32.63 -3.20
C PRO A 187 33.43 33.95 -2.44
N LEU A 188 32.38 34.38 -1.72
CA LEU A 188 32.42 35.61 -0.92
C LEU A 188 33.55 35.57 0.12
N MET A 189 33.68 34.47 0.86
CA MET A 189 34.82 34.27 1.77
C MET A 189 36.14 34.25 0.99
N HIS A 190 36.22 33.47 -0.09
CA HIS A 190 37.45 33.31 -0.87
C HIS A 190 37.99 34.64 -1.39
N TYR A 191 37.15 35.45 -2.06
CA TYR A 191 37.59 36.73 -2.63
C TYR A 191 37.86 37.79 -1.57
N THR A 192 37.20 37.74 -0.41
CA THR A 192 37.57 38.57 0.75
C THR A 192 38.95 38.16 1.28
N GLY A 193 39.24 36.87 1.34
CA GLY A 193 40.55 36.34 1.69
C GLY A 193 41.64 36.76 0.68
N MET A 194 41.34 36.72 -0.62
CA MET A 194 42.25 37.21 -1.67
C MET A 194 42.49 38.72 -1.58
N ALA A 195 41.48 39.51 -1.23
CA ALA A 195 41.64 40.95 -1.03
C ALA A 195 42.55 41.28 0.17
N SER A 196 42.71 40.36 1.12
CA SER A 196 43.60 40.54 2.27
C SER A 196 45.08 40.40 1.94
N VAL A 197 45.47 39.79 0.82
CA VAL A 197 46.88 39.50 0.49
C VAL A 197 47.46 40.48 -0.51
N SER A 198 48.66 40.95 -0.22
CA SER A 198 49.52 41.68 -1.16
C SER A 198 50.83 40.93 -1.38
N TYR A 199 51.42 41.08 -2.57
CA TYR A 199 52.62 40.36 -2.98
C TYR A 199 53.78 41.33 -3.15
N MET A 200 54.86 41.10 -2.41
CA MET A 200 56.09 41.87 -2.49
C MET A 200 57.19 41.03 -3.13
N PRO A 201 57.89 41.50 -4.18
CA PRO A 201 58.96 40.73 -4.81
C PRO A 201 60.04 40.34 -3.82
N THR A 202 60.61 39.14 -3.97
CA THR A 202 61.78 38.71 -3.19
C THR A 202 62.90 38.23 -4.11
N ASN A 203 64.14 38.44 -3.68
CA ASN A 203 65.33 37.98 -4.40
C ASN A 203 65.71 36.53 -4.06
N THR A 204 65.01 35.90 -3.11
CA THR A 204 65.20 34.49 -2.79
C THR A 204 64.47 33.61 -3.80
N ALA A 205 65.18 32.67 -4.43
CA ALA A 205 64.54 31.70 -5.32
C ALA A 205 63.51 30.86 -4.54
N PRO A 206 62.30 30.62 -5.10
CA PRO A 206 61.30 29.80 -4.43
C PRO A 206 61.76 28.33 -4.38
N ASP A 207 61.42 27.63 -3.29
CA ASP A 207 61.57 26.18 -3.22
C ASP A 207 60.52 25.51 -4.11
N LEU A 208 60.98 24.80 -5.14
CA LEU A 208 60.16 24.11 -6.12
C LEU A 208 60.13 22.58 -5.89
N SER A 209 60.68 22.09 -4.78
CA SER A 209 60.56 20.67 -4.41
C SER A 209 59.08 20.28 -4.32
N ASN A 210 58.70 19.17 -4.97
CA ASN A 210 57.30 18.70 -5.05
C ASN A 210 56.28 19.75 -5.57
N ALA A 211 56.74 20.76 -6.31
CA ALA A 211 55.88 21.80 -6.87
C ALA A 211 55.47 21.47 -8.31
N ILE A 212 54.22 21.76 -8.66
CA ILE A 212 53.71 21.64 -10.03
C ILE A 212 53.18 22.99 -10.48
N ASP A 213 53.49 23.38 -11.72
CA ASP A 213 52.82 24.50 -12.36
C ASP A 213 51.37 24.10 -12.69
N ILE A 214 50.41 24.79 -12.08
CA ILE A 214 49.00 24.65 -12.46
C ILE A 214 48.82 25.41 -13.78
N SER A 215 49.14 24.73 -14.88
CA SER A 215 48.81 25.18 -16.22
C SER A 215 47.29 25.24 -16.39
N VAL A 216 46.83 25.96 -17.42
CA VAL A 216 45.42 25.97 -17.82
C VAL A 216 44.89 24.54 -18.01
N LEU A 217 45.72 23.62 -18.49
CA LEU A 217 45.38 22.21 -18.65
C LEU A 217 45.14 21.49 -17.32
N ALA A 218 46.03 21.68 -16.34
CA ALA A 218 45.88 21.07 -15.01
C ALA A 218 44.61 21.56 -14.30
N ASN A 219 44.32 22.87 -14.37
CA ASN A 219 43.09 23.40 -13.79
C ASN A 219 41.84 22.92 -14.55
N SER A 220 41.90 22.82 -15.87
CA SER A 220 40.80 22.26 -16.67
C SER A 220 40.51 20.80 -16.29
N ALA A 221 41.56 20.01 -16.00
CA ALA A 221 41.39 18.65 -15.50
C ALA A 221 40.74 18.62 -14.12
N VAL A 222 41.14 19.49 -13.19
CA VAL A 222 40.51 19.61 -11.85
C VAL A 222 39.02 19.95 -11.98
N ILE A 223 38.66 20.91 -12.83
CA ILE A 223 37.27 21.28 -13.08
C ILE A 223 36.51 20.10 -13.66
N LEU A 224 37.04 19.45 -14.70
CA LEU A 224 36.39 18.31 -15.35
C LEU A 224 36.15 17.16 -14.36
N ILE A 225 37.16 16.76 -13.61
CA ILE A 225 37.06 15.70 -12.59
C ILE A 225 36.01 16.06 -11.55
N THR A 226 36.00 17.32 -11.10
CA THR A 226 35.00 17.81 -10.14
C THR A 226 33.59 17.72 -10.70
N LEU A 227 33.38 18.17 -11.93
CA LEU A 227 32.07 18.09 -12.60
C LEU A 227 31.61 16.63 -12.76
N VAL A 228 32.52 15.72 -13.08
CA VAL A 228 32.22 14.27 -13.14
C VAL A 228 31.84 13.72 -11.77
N ILE A 229 32.56 14.10 -10.70
CA ILE A 229 32.23 13.69 -9.32
C ILE A 229 30.86 14.24 -8.90
N LEU A 230 30.57 15.51 -9.17
CA LEU A 230 29.28 16.13 -8.84
C LEU A 230 28.13 15.51 -9.65
N ALA A 231 28.35 15.28 -10.96
CA ALA A 231 27.36 14.65 -11.84
C ALA A 231 27.09 13.20 -11.45
N SER A 232 28.12 12.42 -11.10
CA SER A 232 27.95 11.04 -10.65
C SER A 232 27.20 10.98 -9.31
N ALA A 233 27.54 11.84 -8.35
CA ALA A 233 26.83 11.91 -7.07
C ALA A 233 25.35 12.27 -7.25
N LEU A 234 25.04 13.24 -8.12
CA LEU A 234 23.66 13.59 -8.49
C LEU A 234 22.94 12.42 -9.18
N LEU A 235 23.58 11.78 -10.15
CA LEU A 235 22.99 10.67 -10.90
C LEU A 235 22.71 9.48 -9.99
N SER A 236 23.67 9.09 -9.14
CA SER A 236 23.49 8.05 -8.14
C SER A 236 22.32 8.35 -7.22
N SER A 237 22.18 9.61 -6.77
CA SER A 237 21.01 10.00 -5.99
C SER A 237 19.74 9.84 -6.83
N LEU A 238 19.65 10.42 -8.03
CA LEU A 238 18.44 10.33 -8.86
C LEU A 238 18.00 8.89 -9.12
N VAL A 239 18.95 7.99 -9.37
CA VAL A 239 18.73 6.56 -9.56
C VAL A 239 18.18 5.91 -8.29
N ASP A 240 18.83 6.12 -7.14
CA ASP A 240 18.35 5.64 -5.83
C ASP A 240 16.93 6.14 -5.51
N ARG A 241 16.61 7.37 -5.93
CA ARG A 241 15.27 7.96 -5.77
C ARG A 241 14.22 7.19 -6.55
N ARG A 242 14.53 6.91 -7.82
CA ARG A 242 13.62 6.20 -8.72
C ARG A 242 13.40 4.78 -8.26
N PHE A 243 14.46 4.06 -7.89
CA PHE A 243 14.33 2.71 -7.36
C PHE A 243 13.53 2.67 -6.06
N SER A 244 13.81 3.56 -5.12
CA SER A 244 13.06 3.65 -3.86
C SER A 244 11.57 3.98 -4.10
N ALA A 245 11.27 4.87 -5.05
CA ALA A 245 9.89 5.22 -5.40
C ALA A 245 9.16 4.06 -6.10
N GLN A 246 9.82 3.36 -7.01
CA GLN A 246 9.27 2.19 -7.69
C GLN A 246 8.99 1.04 -6.71
N ALA A 247 9.92 0.75 -5.80
CA ALA A 247 9.73 -0.27 -4.77
C ALA A 247 8.52 0.03 -3.88
N ARG A 248 8.34 1.30 -3.47
CA ARG A 248 7.16 1.73 -2.69
C ARG A 248 5.87 1.63 -3.51
N ALA A 249 5.91 2.05 -4.77
CA ALA A 249 4.73 1.98 -5.66
C ALA A 249 4.30 0.53 -5.90
N LEU A 250 5.27 -0.38 -6.09
CA LEU A 250 5.00 -1.81 -6.22
C LEU A 250 4.39 -2.37 -4.94
N ALA A 251 5.00 -2.12 -3.78
CA ALA A 251 4.48 -2.60 -2.50
C ALA A 251 3.06 -2.08 -2.22
N LEU A 252 2.77 -0.82 -2.54
CA LEU A 252 1.44 -0.24 -2.37
C LEU A 252 0.43 -0.84 -3.37
N SER A 253 0.88 -1.13 -4.58
CA SER A 253 0.09 -1.83 -5.60
C SER A 253 -0.27 -3.26 -5.14
N GLU A 254 0.71 -4.02 -4.66
CA GLU A 254 0.51 -5.37 -4.12
C GLU A 254 -0.47 -5.37 -2.94
N GLN A 255 -0.29 -4.46 -1.98
CA GLN A 255 -1.21 -4.31 -0.86
C GLN A 255 -2.63 -3.96 -1.33
N ARG A 256 -2.77 -3.09 -2.33
CA ARG A 256 -4.07 -2.75 -2.91
C ARG A 256 -4.75 -3.96 -3.53
N TYR A 257 -4.03 -4.76 -4.31
CA TYR A 257 -4.59 -5.97 -4.93
C TYR A 257 -4.97 -7.04 -3.89
N GLN A 258 -4.10 -7.28 -2.90
CA GLN A 258 -4.42 -8.20 -1.80
C GLN A 258 -5.66 -7.74 -1.05
N HIS A 259 -5.76 -6.45 -0.72
CA HIS A 259 -6.93 -5.92 -0.03
C HIS A 259 -8.20 -6.07 -0.88
N LEU A 260 -8.17 -5.79 -2.18
CA LEU A 260 -9.33 -5.99 -3.07
C LEU A 260 -9.75 -7.46 -3.16
N PHE A 261 -8.80 -8.39 -3.23
CA PHE A 261 -9.07 -9.82 -3.24
C PHE A 261 -9.70 -10.29 -1.91
N GLU A 262 -9.10 -9.91 -0.79
CA GLU A 262 -9.55 -10.30 0.55
C GLU A 262 -10.88 -9.67 0.95
N SER A 263 -11.17 -8.45 0.49
CA SER A 263 -12.42 -7.73 0.76
C SER A 263 -13.56 -8.07 -0.19
N ASN A 264 -13.34 -8.92 -1.20
CA ASN A 264 -14.43 -9.37 -2.07
C ASN A 264 -15.45 -10.18 -1.23
N PRO A 265 -16.72 -9.74 -1.16
CA PRO A 265 -17.74 -10.42 -0.33
C PRO A 265 -18.10 -11.81 -0.84
N GLN A 266 -17.81 -12.12 -2.11
CA GLN A 266 -18.06 -13.43 -2.68
C GLN A 266 -16.85 -14.36 -2.48
N PRO A 267 -17.08 -15.63 -2.10
CA PRO A 267 -16.05 -16.65 -2.10
C PRO A 267 -15.25 -16.67 -3.41
N THR A 268 -13.97 -16.36 -3.31
CA THR A 268 -13.06 -16.29 -4.45
C THR A 268 -11.80 -17.06 -4.13
N PHE A 269 -11.37 -17.90 -5.06
CA PHE A 269 -10.14 -18.67 -4.92
C PHE A 269 -9.41 -18.78 -6.26
N VAL A 270 -8.08 -18.86 -6.15
CA VAL A 270 -7.17 -19.04 -7.27
C VAL A 270 -6.56 -20.42 -7.15
N PHE A 271 -6.53 -21.18 -8.24
CA PHE A 271 -5.86 -22.48 -8.30
C PHE A 271 -5.00 -22.62 -9.56
N ASP A 272 -3.93 -23.39 -9.45
CA ASP A 272 -3.02 -23.68 -10.54
C ASP A 272 -3.69 -24.63 -11.54
N LEU A 273 -3.66 -24.32 -12.85
CA LEU A 273 -4.37 -25.11 -13.85
C LEU A 273 -3.69 -26.44 -14.18
N GLU A 274 -2.39 -26.61 -13.87
CA GLU A 274 -1.66 -27.85 -14.13
C GLU A 274 -1.80 -28.85 -12.97
N THR A 275 -1.63 -28.39 -11.74
CA THR A 275 -1.61 -29.22 -10.53
C THR A 275 -2.94 -29.26 -9.79
N LEU A 276 -3.85 -28.34 -10.14
CA LEU A 276 -5.14 -28.09 -9.50
C LEU A 276 -5.05 -27.68 -8.03
N ARG A 277 -3.87 -27.34 -7.52
CA ARG A 277 -3.70 -26.88 -6.13
C ARG A 277 -4.17 -25.44 -5.97
N PHE A 278 -4.85 -25.15 -4.86
CA PHE A 278 -5.20 -23.77 -4.55
C PHE A 278 -3.94 -22.95 -4.23
N LEU A 279 -3.88 -21.77 -4.83
CA LEU A 279 -2.82 -20.79 -4.67
C LEU A 279 -3.23 -19.65 -3.73
N ALA A 280 -4.52 -19.34 -3.67
CA ALA A 280 -5.09 -18.32 -2.78
C ALA A 280 -6.60 -18.56 -2.57
N ALA A 281 -7.12 -18.14 -1.42
CA ALA A 281 -8.55 -18.10 -1.11
C ALA A 281 -8.82 -16.88 -0.22
N ASN A 282 -9.83 -16.09 -0.55
CA ASN A 282 -10.16 -14.90 0.23
C ASN A 282 -10.91 -15.23 1.53
N TYR A 283 -11.06 -14.24 2.41
CA TYR A 283 -11.80 -14.42 3.66
C TYR A 283 -13.23 -14.94 3.48
N ALA A 284 -13.96 -14.49 2.45
CA ALA A 284 -15.31 -14.97 2.18
C ALA A 284 -15.33 -16.48 1.86
N ALA A 285 -14.34 -16.99 1.13
CA ALA A 285 -14.24 -18.42 0.84
C ALA A 285 -13.92 -19.25 2.09
N ILE A 286 -12.99 -18.78 2.92
CA ILE A 286 -12.62 -19.42 4.19
C ILE A 286 -13.85 -19.53 5.11
N ASP A 287 -14.61 -18.44 5.26
CA ASP A 287 -15.81 -18.43 6.10
C ASP A 287 -16.92 -19.31 5.51
N LYS A 288 -17.19 -19.19 4.21
CA LYS A 288 -18.31 -19.90 3.55
C LYS A 288 -18.11 -21.41 3.52
N TYR A 289 -16.91 -21.86 3.14
CA TYR A 289 -16.57 -23.28 3.00
C TYR A 289 -16.09 -23.91 4.32
N ARG A 290 -15.83 -23.12 5.36
CA ARG A 290 -15.42 -23.59 6.70
C ARG A 290 -14.09 -24.36 6.72
N PHE A 291 -13.17 -23.99 5.83
CA PHE A 291 -11.78 -24.44 5.84
C PHE A 291 -10.86 -23.29 6.20
N SER A 292 -9.79 -23.58 6.94
CA SER A 292 -8.72 -22.61 7.18
C SER A 292 -7.92 -22.32 5.90
N ALA A 293 -7.24 -21.17 5.86
CA ALA A 293 -6.36 -20.81 4.75
C ALA A 293 -5.29 -21.89 4.47
N LYS A 294 -4.75 -22.52 5.53
CA LYS A 294 -3.74 -23.58 5.40
C LYS A 294 -4.31 -24.85 4.77
N GLU A 295 -5.54 -25.22 5.13
CA GLU A 295 -6.23 -26.37 4.53
C GLU A 295 -6.48 -26.11 3.05
N PHE A 296 -7.01 -24.94 2.69
CA PHE A 296 -7.23 -24.56 1.29
C PHE A 296 -5.95 -24.71 0.46
N LEU A 297 -4.83 -24.11 0.91
CA LEU A 297 -3.55 -24.15 0.18
C LEU A 297 -2.94 -25.56 0.07
N ALA A 298 -3.30 -26.49 0.96
CA ALA A 298 -2.87 -27.89 0.88
C ALA A 298 -3.76 -28.73 -0.05
N MET A 299 -4.98 -28.26 -0.33
CA MET A 299 -5.98 -28.96 -1.14
C MET A 299 -5.82 -28.67 -2.63
N LYS A 300 -6.42 -29.57 -3.41
CA LYS A 300 -6.72 -29.39 -4.84
C LYS A 300 -8.18 -29.05 -5.06
N PHE A 301 -8.48 -28.40 -6.16
CA PHE A 301 -9.84 -28.14 -6.65
C PHE A 301 -10.72 -29.38 -6.60
N THR A 302 -10.18 -30.54 -6.99
CA THR A 302 -10.89 -31.82 -7.01
C THR A 302 -11.31 -32.37 -5.64
N HIS A 303 -10.85 -31.78 -4.54
CA HIS A 303 -11.34 -32.12 -3.20
C HIS A 303 -12.61 -31.35 -2.83
N LEU A 304 -12.94 -30.27 -3.55
CA LEU A 304 -14.18 -29.52 -3.36
C LEU A 304 -15.21 -29.90 -4.42
N HIS A 305 -14.80 -29.96 -5.68
CA HIS A 305 -15.69 -30.22 -6.80
C HIS A 305 -15.19 -31.41 -7.62
N PRO A 306 -16.07 -32.28 -8.15
CA PRO A 306 -15.69 -33.36 -9.04
C PRO A 306 -14.91 -32.87 -10.29
N ALA A 307 -14.11 -33.74 -10.90
CA ALA A 307 -13.30 -33.38 -12.06
C ALA A 307 -14.17 -33.01 -13.28
N GLU A 308 -15.39 -33.56 -13.36
CA GLU A 308 -16.38 -33.25 -14.39
C GLU A 308 -16.82 -31.78 -14.33
N VAL A 309 -16.91 -31.22 -13.11
CA VAL A 309 -17.24 -29.80 -12.90
C VAL A 309 -16.14 -28.91 -13.43
N LEU A 310 -14.87 -29.26 -13.21
CA LEU A 310 -13.74 -28.52 -13.75
C LEU A 310 -13.78 -28.46 -15.29
N GLY A 311 -14.08 -29.59 -15.95
CA GLY A 311 -14.23 -29.63 -17.42
C GLY A 311 -15.27 -28.64 -17.91
N ARG A 312 -16.46 -28.64 -17.31
CA ARG A 312 -17.56 -27.70 -17.62
C ARG A 312 -17.19 -26.25 -17.31
N LEU A 313 -16.45 -26.00 -16.23
CA LEU A 313 -15.97 -24.66 -15.88
C LEU A 313 -14.97 -24.12 -16.91
N LEU A 314 -14.09 -24.97 -17.44
CA LEU A 314 -13.13 -24.57 -18.48
C LEU A 314 -13.82 -24.27 -19.81
N GLU A 315 -14.87 -25.02 -20.16
CA GLU A 315 -15.72 -24.73 -21.33
C GLU A 315 -16.46 -23.40 -21.17
N THR A 316 -17.08 -23.19 -20.00
CA THR A 316 -17.84 -21.96 -19.69
C THR A 316 -16.95 -20.73 -19.46
N ALA A 317 -15.67 -20.91 -19.10
CA ALA A 317 -14.72 -19.81 -18.96
C ALA A 317 -14.54 -19.02 -20.26
N GLN A 318 -14.71 -19.66 -21.42
CA GLN A 318 -14.65 -19.00 -22.74
C GLN A 318 -15.96 -18.30 -23.12
N SER A 319 -17.12 -18.90 -22.78
CA SER A 319 -18.44 -18.34 -23.08
C SER A 319 -18.89 -17.25 -22.10
N GLY A 320 -18.27 -17.21 -20.92
CA GLY A 320 -18.57 -16.24 -19.87
C GLY A 320 -19.83 -16.54 -19.06
N LEU A 321 -20.52 -17.65 -19.34
CA LEU A 321 -21.73 -18.05 -18.63
C LEU A 321 -21.37 -18.69 -17.28
N PRO A 322 -22.09 -18.38 -16.20
CA PRO A 322 -21.87 -19.06 -14.93
C PRO A 322 -22.38 -20.51 -14.99
N LEU A 323 -21.76 -21.37 -14.19
CA LEU A 323 -22.17 -22.75 -14.01
C LEU A 323 -22.86 -22.91 -12.65
N GLU A 324 -24.13 -23.34 -12.66
CA GLU A 324 -24.82 -23.71 -11.43
C GLU A 324 -24.50 -25.16 -11.00
N GLU A 325 -24.20 -25.35 -9.72
CA GLU A 325 -23.86 -26.64 -9.12
C GLU A 325 -24.37 -26.73 -7.68
N GLN A 326 -24.82 -27.91 -7.26
CA GLN A 326 -25.06 -28.20 -5.84
C GLN A 326 -23.80 -28.69 -5.16
N TYR A 327 -23.42 -28.03 -4.07
CA TYR A 327 -22.25 -28.35 -3.29
C TYR A 327 -22.64 -28.73 -1.86
N GLN A 328 -22.08 -29.83 -1.36
CA GLN A 328 -22.22 -30.21 0.04
C GLN A 328 -21.02 -29.72 0.84
N ARG A 329 -21.27 -28.81 1.78
CA ARG A 329 -20.25 -28.29 2.69
C ARG A 329 -19.78 -29.37 3.67
N LYS A 330 -18.61 -29.18 4.26
CA LYS A 330 -17.98 -30.09 5.25
C LYS A 330 -18.88 -30.46 6.44
N ASP A 331 -19.79 -29.59 6.84
CA ASP A 331 -20.76 -29.80 7.94
C ASP A 331 -22.07 -30.47 7.48
N GLY A 332 -22.16 -30.87 6.20
CA GLY A 332 -23.31 -31.55 5.61
C GLY A 332 -24.36 -30.62 4.98
N VAL A 333 -24.23 -29.30 5.11
CA VAL A 333 -25.17 -28.33 4.55
C VAL A 333 -25.06 -28.29 3.02
N LEU A 334 -26.20 -28.42 2.34
CA LEU A 334 -26.30 -28.27 0.88
C LEU A 334 -26.40 -26.78 0.51
N LEU A 335 -25.60 -26.40 -0.48
CA LEU A 335 -25.55 -25.06 -1.06
C LEU A 335 -25.78 -25.14 -2.57
N ASP A 336 -26.57 -24.23 -3.12
CA ASP A 336 -26.60 -23.99 -4.55
C ASP A 336 -25.61 -22.88 -4.89
N LEU A 337 -24.60 -23.23 -5.70
CA LEU A 337 -23.53 -22.32 -6.08
C LEU A 337 -23.60 -21.98 -7.57
N GLU A 338 -23.41 -20.71 -7.88
CA GLU A 338 -23.21 -20.19 -9.23
C GLU A 338 -21.71 -19.88 -9.38
N LEU A 339 -21.01 -20.74 -10.11
CA LEU A 339 -19.56 -20.72 -10.27
C LEU A 339 -19.15 -20.02 -11.56
N SER A 340 -18.24 -19.06 -11.45
CA SER A 340 -17.68 -18.32 -12.58
C SER A 340 -16.16 -18.46 -12.61
N LEU A 341 -15.63 -19.07 -13.68
CA LEU A 341 -14.19 -19.25 -13.88
C LEU A 341 -13.65 -18.23 -14.89
N ARG A 342 -12.50 -17.65 -14.55
CA ARG A 342 -11.65 -16.89 -15.49
C ARG A 342 -10.24 -17.42 -15.44
N THR A 343 -9.59 -17.51 -16.59
CA THR A 343 -8.17 -17.86 -16.66
C THR A 343 -7.33 -16.59 -16.51
N ILE A 344 -6.36 -16.64 -15.60
CA ILE A 344 -5.43 -15.55 -15.30
C ILE A 344 -4.00 -16.07 -15.26
N THR A 345 -3.04 -15.16 -15.24
CA THR A 345 -1.65 -15.49 -14.94
C THR A 345 -1.36 -15.15 -13.49
N TRP A 346 -0.97 -16.14 -12.69
CA TRP A 346 -0.61 -15.97 -11.28
C TRP A 346 0.85 -16.36 -11.08
N ALA A 347 1.68 -15.42 -10.61
CA ALA A 347 3.13 -15.62 -10.44
C ALA A 347 3.83 -16.23 -11.68
N GLY A 348 3.41 -15.82 -12.89
CA GLY A 348 3.95 -16.30 -14.16
C GLY A 348 3.40 -17.64 -14.67
N LYS A 349 2.47 -18.27 -13.94
CA LYS A 349 1.85 -19.55 -14.32
C LYS A 349 0.36 -19.39 -14.68
N PRO A 350 -0.18 -20.23 -15.58
CA PRO A 350 -1.62 -20.27 -15.84
C PRO A 350 -2.40 -20.71 -14.59
N ALA A 351 -3.36 -19.90 -14.17
CA ALA A 351 -4.20 -20.15 -13.00
C ALA A 351 -5.67 -19.86 -13.30
N GLY A 352 -6.56 -20.58 -12.61
CA GLY A 352 -8.00 -20.33 -12.62
C GLY A 352 -8.38 -19.44 -11.44
N LEU A 353 -9.04 -18.32 -11.71
CA LEU A 353 -9.74 -17.49 -10.74
C LEU A 353 -11.21 -17.91 -10.73
N LEU A 354 -11.63 -18.62 -9.69
CA LEU A 354 -13.02 -19.01 -9.50
C LEU A 354 -13.69 -18.08 -8.50
N LEU A 355 -14.87 -17.61 -8.87
CA LEU A 355 -15.80 -16.94 -7.98
C LEU A 355 -17.03 -17.84 -7.79
N ALA A 356 -17.40 -18.08 -6.55
CA ALA A 356 -18.57 -18.89 -6.19
C ALA A 356 -19.61 -18.00 -5.51
N ASN A 357 -20.73 -17.78 -6.19
CA ASN A 357 -21.86 -17.02 -5.66
C ASN A 357 -22.89 -17.98 -5.07
N ASP A 358 -23.29 -17.79 -3.81
CA ASP A 358 -24.33 -18.61 -3.20
C ASP A 358 -25.71 -18.10 -3.64
N ILE A 359 -26.42 -18.95 -4.38
CA ILE A 359 -27.75 -18.67 -4.94
C ILE A 359 -28.84 -19.51 -4.25
N THR A 360 -28.55 -20.15 -3.11
CA THR A 360 -29.49 -21.02 -2.39
C THR A 360 -30.80 -20.29 -2.04
N GLU A 361 -30.71 -19.07 -1.52
CA GLU A 361 -31.89 -18.26 -1.16
C GLU A 361 -32.66 -17.79 -2.40
N ARG A 362 -31.92 -17.41 -3.47
CA ARG A 362 -32.51 -17.05 -4.77
C ARG A 362 -33.32 -18.21 -5.32
N LYS A 363 -32.74 -19.41 -5.38
CA LYS A 363 -33.40 -20.62 -5.88
C LYS A 363 -34.61 -21.02 -5.05
N ARG A 364 -34.54 -20.94 -3.71
CA ARG A 364 -35.69 -21.20 -2.85
C ARG A 364 -36.86 -20.26 -3.15
N THR A 365 -36.57 -18.98 -3.37
CA THR A 365 -37.58 -17.97 -3.69
C THR A 365 -38.18 -18.21 -5.09
N GLU A 366 -37.34 -18.47 -6.09
CA GLU A 366 -37.77 -18.77 -7.46
C GLU A 366 -38.64 -20.04 -7.53
N GLN A 367 -38.26 -21.06 -6.77
CA GLN A 367 -39.02 -22.30 -6.66
C GLN A 367 -40.39 -22.04 -6.00
N MET A 368 -40.43 -21.27 -4.91
CA MET A 368 -41.68 -20.91 -4.22
C MET A 368 -42.64 -20.15 -5.15
N GLU A 369 -42.14 -19.17 -5.91
CA GLU A 369 -42.95 -18.42 -6.87
C GLU A 369 -43.43 -19.29 -8.03
N THR A 370 -42.61 -20.25 -8.48
CA THR A 370 -42.99 -21.19 -9.55
C THR A 370 -44.08 -22.15 -9.07
N GLU A 371 -43.94 -22.72 -7.88
CA GLU A 371 -44.95 -23.60 -7.27
C GLU A 371 -46.28 -22.85 -7.05
N ARG A 372 -46.22 -21.61 -6.54
CA ARG A 372 -47.38 -20.75 -6.37
C ARG A 372 -48.09 -20.46 -7.70
N ARG A 373 -47.34 -20.10 -8.74
CA ARG A 373 -47.88 -19.81 -10.07
C ARG A 373 -48.56 -21.03 -10.68
N ASN A 374 -47.88 -22.18 -10.67
CA ASN A 374 -48.41 -23.44 -11.20
C ASN A 374 -49.70 -23.85 -10.49
N PHE A 375 -49.80 -23.62 -9.17
CA PHE A 375 -51.01 -23.85 -8.40
C PHE A 375 -52.15 -22.89 -8.75
N LEU A 376 -51.86 -21.60 -8.99
CA LEU A 376 -52.89 -20.65 -9.43
C LEU A 376 -53.41 -21.00 -10.84
N GLU A 377 -52.53 -21.42 -11.73
CA GLU A 377 -52.93 -21.88 -13.07
C GLU A 377 -53.85 -23.11 -13.02
N SER A 378 -53.56 -24.09 -12.15
CA SER A 378 -54.40 -25.29 -12.01
C SER A 378 -55.82 -24.99 -11.52
N ILE A 379 -56.00 -23.97 -10.67
CA ILE A 379 -57.32 -23.46 -10.26
C ILE A 379 -58.10 -22.88 -11.46
N THR A 380 -57.43 -22.16 -12.36
CA THR A 380 -58.09 -21.52 -13.50
C THR A 380 -58.48 -22.48 -14.62
N GLN A 381 -57.86 -23.67 -14.69
CA GLN A 381 -58.10 -24.66 -15.74
C GLN A 381 -59.32 -25.58 -15.51
N ASN A 382 -60.20 -25.23 -14.56
CA ASN A 382 -61.42 -25.98 -14.23
C ASN A 382 -61.18 -27.45 -13.86
N GLN A 383 -59.99 -27.76 -13.32
CA GLN A 383 -59.70 -29.06 -12.71
C GLN A 383 -60.62 -29.30 -11.51
N ALA A 384 -60.90 -30.57 -11.19
CA ALA A 384 -61.72 -30.91 -10.04
C ALA A 384 -61.09 -30.33 -8.76
N LEU A 385 -61.93 -29.80 -7.87
CA LEU A 385 -61.47 -29.16 -6.64
C LEU A 385 -60.60 -30.11 -5.78
N GLU A 386 -60.93 -31.40 -5.77
CA GLU A 386 -60.19 -32.45 -5.07
C GLU A 386 -58.75 -32.58 -5.58
N ASP A 387 -58.54 -32.56 -6.90
CA ASP A 387 -57.20 -32.66 -7.51
C ASP A 387 -56.33 -31.45 -7.14
N ASN A 388 -56.92 -30.24 -7.19
CA ASN A 388 -56.24 -29.00 -6.79
C ASN A 388 -55.85 -29.02 -5.31
N LEU A 389 -56.75 -29.47 -4.43
CA LEU A 389 -56.46 -29.57 -3.00
C LEU A 389 -55.40 -30.65 -2.72
N GLN A 390 -55.41 -31.76 -3.46
CA GLN A 390 -54.40 -32.80 -3.32
C GLN A 390 -53.02 -32.36 -3.81
N GLN A 391 -52.96 -31.55 -4.86
CA GLN A 391 -51.73 -30.89 -5.30
C GLN A 391 -51.19 -29.92 -4.23
N LEU A 392 -52.05 -29.11 -3.61
CA LEU A 392 -51.66 -28.19 -2.54
C LEU A 392 -51.08 -28.93 -1.33
N VAL A 393 -51.69 -30.05 -0.93
CA VAL A 393 -51.17 -30.88 0.18
C VAL A 393 -49.76 -31.37 -0.14
N ARG A 394 -49.52 -31.88 -1.35
CA ARG A 394 -48.18 -32.35 -1.77
C ARG A 394 -47.14 -31.23 -1.77
N ILE A 395 -47.52 -30.02 -2.22
CA ILE A 395 -46.62 -28.85 -2.19
C ILE A 395 -46.21 -28.55 -0.74
N LEU A 396 -47.17 -28.50 0.20
CA LEU A 396 -46.89 -28.21 1.61
C LEU A 396 -46.05 -29.30 2.29
N GLU A 397 -46.33 -30.58 2.05
CA GLU A 397 -45.54 -31.70 2.60
C GLU A 397 -44.11 -31.72 2.06
N ASN A 398 -43.89 -31.33 0.80
CA ASN A 398 -42.55 -31.22 0.23
C ASN A 398 -41.77 -30.00 0.77
N GLN A 399 -42.47 -28.90 1.08
CA GLN A 399 -41.83 -27.69 1.61
C GLN A 399 -41.45 -27.82 3.09
N ILE A 400 -42.26 -28.52 3.88
CA ILE A 400 -42.03 -28.69 5.33
C ILE A 400 -41.60 -30.13 5.58
N GLN A 401 -40.29 -30.33 5.75
CA GLN A 401 -39.71 -31.64 5.96
C GLN A 401 -40.34 -32.34 7.18
N GLY A 402 -41.01 -33.48 6.93
CA GLY A 402 -41.69 -34.27 7.96
C GLY A 402 -43.10 -33.80 8.33
N ALA A 403 -43.64 -32.78 7.64
CA ALA A 403 -45.04 -32.41 7.80
C ALA A 403 -45.95 -33.43 7.12
N LEU A 404 -47.10 -33.68 7.76
CA LEU A 404 -48.22 -34.41 7.20
C LEU A 404 -49.35 -33.40 7.05
N CYS A 405 -49.86 -33.23 5.83
CA CYS A 405 -50.90 -32.24 5.54
C CYS A 405 -52.18 -32.91 5.04
N SER A 406 -53.34 -32.35 5.40
CA SER A 406 -54.64 -32.78 4.90
C SER A 406 -55.61 -31.60 4.85
N VAL A 407 -56.53 -31.64 3.89
CA VAL A 407 -57.65 -30.70 3.78
C VAL A 407 -58.93 -31.44 4.16
N LEU A 408 -59.63 -30.90 5.16
CA LEU A 408 -60.87 -31.43 5.70
C LEU A 408 -62.02 -30.48 5.39
N LEU A 409 -63.17 -31.02 4.99
CA LEU A 409 -64.42 -30.29 4.77
C LEU A 409 -65.38 -30.56 5.92
N LEU A 410 -65.87 -29.48 6.53
CA LEU A 410 -66.91 -29.55 7.53
C LEU A 410 -68.28 -29.77 6.88
N LYS A 411 -68.86 -30.95 7.11
CA LYS A 411 -70.29 -31.28 6.87
C LYS A 411 -71.02 -31.21 8.23
N PRO A 412 -72.37 -31.24 8.29
CA PRO A 412 -73.12 -31.01 9.53
C PRO A 412 -72.60 -31.84 10.72
N GLY A 413 -71.80 -31.21 11.59
CA GLY A 413 -71.17 -31.82 12.77
C GLY A 413 -70.03 -32.84 12.52
N ARG A 414 -69.58 -33.05 11.28
CA ARG A 414 -68.54 -34.04 10.93
C ARG A 414 -67.51 -33.50 9.96
N LEU A 415 -66.24 -33.82 10.19
CA LEU A 415 -65.16 -33.54 9.24
C LEU A 415 -65.05 -34.70 8.25
N CYS A 416 -65.00 -34.38 6.97
CA CYS A 416 -64.74 -35.34 5.90
C CYS A 416 -63.46 -34.94 5.17
N GLN A 417 -62.58 -35.89 4.92
CA GLN A 417 -61.38 -35.63 4.13
C GLN A 417 -61.74 -35.26 2.68
N VAL A 418 -61.05 -34.24 2.16
CA VAL A 418 -61.11 -33.85 0.73
C VAL A 418 -59.76 -34.10 0.05
N ALA A 419 -58.65 -33.92 0.76
CA ALA A 419 -57.33 -34.21 0.23
C ALA A 419 -56.34 -34.66 1.32
N ALA A 420 -55.53 -35.67 1.02
CA ALA A 420 -54.28 -35.96 1.72
C ALA A 420 -53.31 -36.67 0.76
N SER A 421 -52.00 -36.59 1.01
CA SER A 421 -50.99 -37.38 0.29
C SER A 421 -50.36 -38.44 1.17
N THR A 422 -49.79 -38.06 2.31
CA THR A 422 -48.93 -38.98 3.10
C THR A 422 -49.61 -39.54 4.35
N PHE A 423 -50.83 -39.10 4.67
CA PHE A 423 -51.60 -39.64 5.80
C PHE A 423 -51.95 -41.13 5.60
N ALA A 424 -51.65 -41.97 6.59
CA ALA A 424 -52.09 -43.36 6.63
C ALA A 424 -53.62 -43.44 6.80
N LYS A 425 -54.28 -44.44 6.18
CA LYS A 425 -55.75 -44.63 6.26
C LYS A 425 -56.28 -44.66 7.69
N ASP A 426 -55.54 -45.28 8.61
CA ASP A 426 -55.92 -45.42 10.02
C ASP A 426 -55.86 -44.08 10.77
N MET A 427 -54.94 -43.20 10.37
CA MET A 427 -54.79 -41.86 10.94
C MET A 427 -55.97 -40.97 10.51
N LEU A 428 -56.39 -41.08 9.25
CA LEU A 428 -57.54 -40.35 8.69
C LEU A 428 -58.86 -40.79 9.33
N LEU A 429 -59.08 -42.10 9.48
CA LEU A 429 -60.26 -42.65 10.16
C LEU A 429 -60.38 -42.16 11.61
N GLY A 430 -59.25 -42.04 12.31
CA GLY A 430 -59.22 -41.48 13.66
C GLY A 430 -59.60 -39.99 13.69
N MET A 431 -59.15 -39.19 12.71
CA MET A 431 -59.53 -37.76 12.64
C MET A 431 -61.01 -37.54 12.30
N GLU A 432 -61.58 -38.34 11.39
CA GLU A 432 -62.99 -38.24 10.99
C GLU A 432 -63.97 -38.68 12.10
N ALA A 433 -63.48 -39.40 13.12
CA ALA A 433 -64.28 -39.87 14.25
C ALA A 433 -64.60 -38.76 15.26
N PHE A 434 -63.81 -37.68 15.31
CA PHE A 434 -64.00 -36.57 16.23
C PHE A 434 -65.04 -35.57 15.72
N ARG A 435 -65.81 -34.98 16.63
CA ARG A 435 -66.70 -33.86 16.29
C ARG A 435 -65.89 -32.59 16.07
N SER A 436 -66.39 -31.71 15.20
CA SER A 436 -65.74 -30.42 14.93
C SER A 436 -65.57 -29.56 16.18
N GLU A 437 -66.54 -29.60 17.10
CA GLU A 437 -66.52 -28.87 18.38
C GLU A 437 -65.43 -29.39 19.32
N GLU A 438 -65.18 -30.70 19.32
CA GLU A 438 -64.14 -31.35 20.14
C GLU A 438 -62.75 -30.98 19.64
N ILE A 439 -62.55 -30.97 18.32
CA ILE A 439 -61.30 -30.53 17.70
C ILE A 439 -61.09 -29.02 17.93
N ALA A 440 -62.12 -28.19 17.72
CA ALA A 440 -62.03 -26.75 17.96
C ALA A 440 -61.68 -26.45 19.43
N SER A 441 -62.33 -27.13 20.38
CA SER A 441 -62.03 -27.00 21.80
C SER A 441 -60.62 -27.49 22.15
N ALA A 442 -60.15 -28.58 21.55
CA ALA A 442 -58.82 -29.14 21.81
C ALA A 442 -57.69 -28.25 21.26
N LEU A 443 -57.95 -27.53 20.17
CA LEU A 443 -57.03 -26.56 19.55
C LEU A 443 -57.12 -25.17 20.19
N GLY A 444 -57.97 -24.97 21.19
CA GLY A 444 -58.15 -23.67 21.87
C GLY A 444 -58.89 -22.63 21.04
N ALA A 445 -59.64 -23.03 20.01
CA ALA A 445 -60.41 -22.13 19.18
C ALA A 445 -61.67 -21.64 19.91
N GLY A 446 -61.81 -20.31 20.06
CA GLY A 446 -63.07 -19.68 20.44
C GLY A 446 -64.13 -19.79 19.34
N ALA A 447 -65.36 -19.37 19.62
CA ALA A 447 -66.52 -19.47 18.72
C ALA A 447 -66.34 -18.76 17.35
N ASP A 448 -65.33 -17.91 17.17
CA ASP A 448 -64.99 -17.27 15.90
C ASP A 448 -63.84 -18.03 15.20
N HIS A 449 -64.19 -18.97 14.33
CA HIS A 449 -63.27 -19.91 13.66
C HIS A 449 -62.47 -19.26 12.49
N LYS A 450 -61.88 -18.08 12.70
CA LYS A 450 -61.25 -17.28 11.62
C LYS A 450 -59.72 -17.22 11.65
N ASP A 451 -59.10 -17.57 12.77
CA ASP A 451 -57.65 -17.42 12.95
C ASP A 451 -56.86 -18.71 12.66
N LEU A 452 -55.57 -18.56 12.41
CA LEU A 452 -54.63 -19.68 12.34
C LEU A 452 -54.40 -20.24 13.74
N PHE A 453 -54.63 -21.54 13.94
CA PHE A 453 -54.40 -22.20 15.23
C PHE A 453 -53.14 -23.04 15.22
N PHE A 454 -52.41 -23.04 16.33
CA PHE A 454 -51.16 -23.77 16.48
C PHE A 454 -51.13 -24.52 17.82
N VAL A 455 -50.74 -25.79 17.78
CA VAL A 455 -50.44 -26.59 18.97
C VAL A 455 -48.96 -26.96 18.91
N GLU A 456 -48.16 -26.36 19.78
CA GLU A 456 -46.72 -26.62 19.92
C GLU A 456 -46.41 -28.03 20.39
N ASP A 457 -47.23 -28.54 21.32
CA ASP A 457 -47.05 -29.88 21.89
C ASP A 457 -48.39 -30.47 22.33
N PHE A 458 -48.85 -31.50 21.62
CA PHE A 458 -50.07 -32.23 21.97
C PHE A 458 -50.00 -32.85 23.37
N SER A 459 -48.85 -33.37 23.79
CA SER A 459 -48.69 -34.09 25.06
C SER A 459 -48.87 -33.17 26.27
N ALA A 460 -48.42 -31.92 26.16
CA ALA A 460 -48.47 -30.91 27.21
C ALA A 460 -49.73 -30.03 27.15
N SER A 461 -50.21 -29.67 25.94
CA SER A 461 -51.14 -28.55 25.75
C SER A 461 -52.56 -28.95 25.34
N CYS A 462 -52.79 -30.18 24.88
CA CYS A 462 -54.11 -30.60 24.38
C CYS A 462 -55.07 -30.97 25.52
N ALA A 463 -56.07 -30.13 25.82
CA ALA A 463 -57.04 -30.38 26.90
C ALA A 463 -57.92 -31.63 26.69
N HIS A 464 -58.08 -32.09 25.44
CA HIS A 464 -58.90 -33.25 25.09
C HIS A 464 -58.09 -34.55 25.16
N ARG A 465 -58.41 -35.43 26.13
CA ARG A 465 -57.64 -36.66 26.39
C ARG A 465 -57.60 -37.59 25.17
N GLU A 466 -58.73 -37.83 24.51
CA GLU A 466 -58.80 -38.76 23.37
C GLU A 466 -58.01 -38.25 22.14
N LEU A 467 -57.98 -36.94 21.90
CA LEU A 467 -57.21 -36.36 20.79
C LEU A 467 -55.72 -36.41 21.08
N ARG A 468 -55.34 -36.20 22.35
CA ARG A 468 -53.95 -36.35 22.82
C ARG A 468 -53.45 -37.77 22.65
N ASP A 469 -54.23 -38.76 23.10
CA ASP A 469 -53.85 -40.17 23.01
C ASP A 469 -53.75 -40.63 21.55
N TRP A 470 -54.65 -40.15 20.68
CA TRP A 470 -54.57 -40.37 19.23
C TRP A 470 -53.30 -39.75 18.63
N ALA A 471 -52.99 -38.47 18.91
CA ALA A 471 -51.81 -37.80 18.37
C ALA A 471 -50.51 -38.47 18.80
N VAL A 472 -50.41 -38.89 20.08
CA VAL A 472 -49.26 -39.61 20.62
C VAL A 472 -49.10 -40.99 19.97
N ALA A 473 -50.20 -41.72 19.75
CA ALA A 473 -50.17 -43.04 19.11
C ALA A 473 -49.58 -42.99 17.69
N PHE A 474 -49.77 -41.87 16.99
CA PHE A 474 -49.23 -41.64 15.65
C PHE A 474 -47.96 -40.77 15.62
N ASN A 475 -47.33 -40.54 16.78
CA ASN A 475 -46.10 -39.75 16.93
C ASN A 475 -46.19 -38.31 16.38
N LEU A 476 -47.38 -37.70 16.45
CA LEU A 476 -47.62 -36.30 16.12
C LEU A 476 -47.30 -35.42 17.33
N LYS A 477 -46.28 -34.57 17.20
CA LYS A 477 -45.88 -33.64 18.28
C LYS A 477 -46.64 -32.32 18.25
N SER A 478 -46.75 -31.72 17.06
CA SER A 478 -47.32 -30.39 16.87
C SER A 478 -48.27 -30.38 15.68
N CYS A 479 -49.24 -29.48 15.67
CA CYS A 479 -50.09 -29.25 14.50
C CYS A 479 -50.39 -27.76 14.32
N TRP A 480 -50.85 -27.43 13.12
CA TRP A 480 -51.45 -26.14 12.83
C TRP A 480 -52.69 -26.35 11.97
N PHE A 481 -53.69 -25.49 12.15
CA PHE A 481 -54.96 -25.55 11.44
C PHE A 481 -55.29 -24.18 10.87
N ALA A 482 -55.57 -24.14 9.56
CA ALA A 482 -55.94 -22.93 8.84
C ALA A 482 -57.39 -23.08 8.33
N PRO A 483 -58.38 -22.39 8.95
CA PRO A 483 -59.76 -22.46 8.48
C PRO A 483 -59.91 -21.76 7.11
N VAL A 484 -60.48 -22.47 6.14
CA VAL A 484 -60.80 -21.92 4.82
C VAL A 484 -62.32 -21.72 4.71
N MET A 485 -62.76 -20.46 4.73
CA MET A 485 -64.18 -20.12 4.74
C MET A 485 -64.73 -19.99 3.32
N LYS A 486 -65.93 -20.52 3.10
CA LYS A 486 -66.69 -20.25 1.87
C LYS A 486 -67.14 -18.80 1.88
N SER A 487 -66.84 -18.06 0.81
CA SER A 487 -67.32 -16.68 0.63
C SER A 487 -68.85 -16.63 0.78
N GLY A 488 -69.34 -15.80 1.70
CA GLY A 488 -70.77 -15.53 1.90
C GLY A 488 -71.49 -16.36 2.97
N VAL A 489 -70.79 -17.20 3.75
CA VAL A 489 -71.39 -17.93 4.89
C VAL A 489 -70.88 -17.35 6.20
N GLN A 490 -71.74 -16.62 6.92
CA GLN A 490 -71.58 -16.42 8.38
C GLN A 490 -72.10 -17.68 9.05
N LEU A 491 -71.31 -18.23 9.98
CA LEU A 491 -71.66 -19.42 10.79
C LEU A 491 -72.93 -19.18 11.60
#